data_AF-A0A8J7QQI6-F1
#
_entry.id   AF-A0A8J7QQI6-F1
#
_cell.length_a   1.000
_cell.length_b   1.000
_cell.length_c   1.000
_cell.angle_alpha   90.00
_cell.angle_beta   90.00
_cell.angle_gamma   90.00
#
_symmetry.space_group_name_H-M   'P 1'
#
loop_
_entity.id
_entity.type
_entity.pdbx_description
1 polymer ?
#
loop_
_entity_poly.entity_id
_entity_poly.type
_entity_poly.pdbx_seq_one_letter_code
_entity_poly.pdbx_strand_id
1 'polypeptide(L)'
;MMGLRRRITIGFFSLVALLLFAVAISIAELGRLREDAREIVEAGDRGSDLAAMMMSGLQKQNSAILRMVATEHIQPDSEYNEGTSEFDNAYSEAMEVMIHGTDLDAVTNAEKQYRSIVEAYLSPAPTPIINDTTGSLEAFRPDAKRFLEEYLPAYYALDNAVKRYMASPQSSIAQRTAMVEDNAYRTITPSILTLLVAVLVVLMFHFFIDFFYIKPILRINKSLDHYLATRVPFNPNVEGNNEISKLKESIEKLIELQKSKNA
;
A
#
# COMPACT_ATOMS: atom_id res chain seq x y z
N MET A 1 -6.00 34.96 39.02
CA MET A 1 -5.02 33.86 38.87
C MET A 1 -5.76 32.57 38.58
N MET A 2 -5.33 31.75 37.61
CA MET A 2 -5.99 30.45 37.35
C MET A 2 -5.72 29.49 38.52
N GLY A 3 -6.81 28.96 39.12
CA GLY A 3 -6.74 28.00 40.22
C GLY A 3 -6.12 26.66 39.81
N LEU A 4 -5.53 25.97 40.78
CA LEU A 4 -4.81 24.70 40.62
C LEU A 4 -5.60 23.67 39.79
N ARG A 5 -6.89 23.53 40.08
CA ARG A 5 -7.82 22.65 39.37
C ARG A 5 -7.82 22.87 37.87
N ARG A 6 -7.98 24.13 37.43
CA ARG A 6 -8.07 24.48 36.01
C ARG A 6 -6.76 24.21 35.27
N ARG A 7 -5.61 24.47 35.91
CA ARG A 7 -4.29 24.19 35.31
C ARG A 7 -4.10 22.69 35.06
N ILE A 8 -4.46 21.87 36.03
CA ILE A 8 -4.36 20.42 35.91
C ILE A 8 -5.34 19.87 34.88
N THR A 9 -6.61 20.33 34.88
CA THR A 9 -7.59 19.92 33.85
C THR A 9 -7.12 20.26 32.44
N ILE A 10 -6.54 21.44 32.21
CA ILE A 10 -5.98 21.81 30.91
C ILE A 10 -4.84 20.87 30.50
N GLY A 11 -3.95 20.51 31.44
CA GLY A 11 -2.86 19.56 31.17
C GLY A 11 -3.34 18.16 30.78
N PHE A 12 -4.37 17.65 31.47
CA PHE A 12 -4.99 16.37 31.11
C PHE A 12 -5.69 16.43 29.74
N PHE A 13 -6.39 17.53 29.46
CA PHE A 13 -7.06 17.72 28.17
C PHE A 13 -6.05 17.83 27.03
N SER A 14 -4.91 18.49 27.23
CA SER A 14 -3.83 18.53 26.23
C SER A 14 -3.21 17.16 25.97
N LEU A 15 -3.16 16.28 26.98
CA LEU A 15 -2.64 14.93 26.82
C LEU A 15 -3.60 14.07 25.97
N VAL A 16 -4.91 14.17 26.21
CA VAL A 16 -5.92 13.54 25.35
C VAL A 16 -5.84 14.07 23.91
N ALA A 17 -5.73 15.39 23.73
CA ALA A 17 -5.57 15.98 22.41
C ALA A 17 -4.31 15.47 21.69
N LEU A 18 -3.18 15.34 22.39
CA LEU A 18 -1.94 14.81 21.83
C LEU A 18 -2.08 13.35 21.39
N LEU A 19 -2.75 12.50 22.18
CA LEU A 19 -3.05 11.12 21.79
C LEU A 19 -3.90 11.05 20.51
N LEU A 20 -4.91 11.91 20.41
CA LEU A 20 -5.75 11.99 19.20
C LEU A 20 -4.95 12.46 17.99
N PHE A 21 -4.07 13.46 18.15
CA PHE A 21 -3.19 13.92 17.06
C PHE A 21 -2.19 12.84 16.64
N ALA A 22 -1.58 12.12 17.58
CA ALA A 22 -0.66 11.04 17.26
C ALA A 22 -1.34 9.93 16.43
N VAL A 23 -2.57 9.56 16.80
CA VAL A 23 -3.35 8.60 16.01
C VAL A 23 -3.75 9.17 14.66
N ALA A 24 -4.21 10.42 14.59
CA ALA A 24 -4.57 11.07 13.34
C ALA A 24 -3.38 11.14 12.37
N ILE A 25 -2.18 11.47 12.88
CA ILE A 25 -0.93 11.47 12.11
C ILE A 25 -0.59 10.06 11.64
N SER A 26 -0.68 9.04 12.50
CA SER A 26 -0.43 7.65 12.12
C SER A 26 -1.40 7.14 11.04
N ILE A 27 -2.68 7.50 11.12
CA ILE A 27 -3.68 7.19 10.08
C ILE A 27 -3.35 7.94 8.77
N ALA A 28 -2.91 9.20 8.86
CA ALA A 28 -2.54 9.98 7.69
C ALA A 28 -1.25 9.46 7.02
N GLU A 29 -0.26 9.01 7.79
CA GLU A 29 0.93 8.34 7.28
C GLU A 29 0.59 7.01 6.59
N LEU A 30 -0.32 6.22 7.17
CA LEU A 30 -0.89 5.04 6.51
C LEU A 30 -1.65 5.41 5.23
N GLY A 31 -2.30 6.57 5.20
CA GLY A 31 -2.99 7.11 4.03
C GLY A 31 -2.06 7.42 2.87
N ARG A 32 -0.91 8.08 3.12
CA ARG A 32 0.11 8.33 2.09
C ARG A 32 0.79 7.05 1.61
N LEU A 33 1.07 6.11 2.52
CA LEU A 33 1.56 4.76 2.14
C LEU A 33 0.55 3.99 1.28
N ARG A 34 -0.76 4.28 1.41
CA ARG A 34 -1.83 3.69 0.59
C ARG A 34 -1.99 4.37 -0.77
N GLU A 35 -1.52 5.62 -0.91
CA GLU A 35 -1.52 6.36 -2.18
C GLU A 35 -0.39 5.85 -3.08
N ASP A 36 0.82 5.65 -2.54
CA ASP A 36 1.94 5.02 -3.25
C ASP A 36 1.64 3.56 -3.64
N ALA A 37 0.81 2.86 -2.84
CA ALA A 37 0.34 1.51 -3.16
C ALA A 37 -0.72 1.49 -4.29
N ARG A 38 -1.47 2.57 -4.48
CA ARG A 38 -2.54 2.65 -5.48
C ARG A 38 -1.98 2.89 -6.89
N GLU A 39 -0.92 3.69 -7.00
CA GLU A 39 -0.18 3.89 -8.25
C GLU A 39 0.49 2.59 -8.74
N ILE A 40 0.98 1.76 -7.81
CA ILE A 40 1.53 0.42 -8.12
C ILE A 40 0.42 -0.58 -8.50
N VAL A 41 -0.78 -0.47 -7.93
CA VAL A 41 -1.92 -1.34 -8.27
C VAL A 41 -2.46 -1.01 -9.67
N GLU A 42 -2.61 0.26 -10.02
CA GLU A 42 -3.05 0.67 -11.35
C GLU A 42 -2.05 0.30 -12.45
N ALA A 43 -0.74 0.41 -12.16
CA ALA A 43 0.31 -0.06 -13.07
C ALA A 43 0.32 -1.59 -13.26
N GLY A 44 -0.03 -2.36 -12.21
CA GLY A 44 -0.10 -3.82 -12.27
C GLY A 44 -1.31 -4.35 -13.03
N ASP A 45 -2.48 -3.72 -12.84
CA ASP A 45 -3.70 -4.03 -13.59
C ASP A 45 -3.47 -3.84 -15.10
N ARG A 46 -2.86 -2.70 -15.46
CA ARG A 46 -2.53 -2.37 -16.85
C ARG A 46 -1.49 -3.31 -17.45
N GLY A 47 -0.49 -3.74 -16.68
CA GLY A 47 0.50 -4.73 -17.12
C GLY A 47 -0.10 -6.10 -17.44
N SER A 48 -1.09 -6.55 -16.66
CA SER A 48 -1.83 -7.79 -16.93
C SER A 48 -2.62 -7.72 -18.24
N ASP A 49 -3.35 -6.62 -18.45
CA ASP A 49 -4.17 -6.41 -19.64
C ASP A 49 -3.28 -6.35 -20.90
N LEU A 50 -2.14 -5.66 -20.82
CA LEU A 50 -1.15 -5.60 -21.90
C LEU A 50 -0.57 -6.97 -22.21
N ALA A 51 -0.23 -7.78 -21.20
CA ALA A 51 0.24 -9.15 -21.39
C ALA A 51 -0.82 -10.05 -22.06
N ALA A 52 -2.10 -9.88 -21.69
CA ALA A 52 -3.21 -10.60 -22.30
C ALA A 52 -3.41 -10.22 -23.77
N MET A 53 -3.29 -8.94 -24.12
CA MET A 53 -3.33 -8.46 -25.51
C MET A 53 -2.14 -8.96 -26.33
N MET A 54 -0.92 -8.95 -25.78
CA MET A 54 0.24 -9.59 -26.41
C MET A 54 -0.02 -11.09 -26.67
N MET A 55 -0.60 -11.80 -25.71
CA MET A 55 -0.90 -13.22 -25.86
C MET A 55 -1.95 -13.48 -26.96
N SER A 56 -3.01 -12.67 -26.99
CA SER A 56 -4.05 -12.70 -28.03
C SER A 56 -3.45 -12.45 -29.42
N GLY A 57 -2.65 -11.39 -29.57
CA GLY A 57 -1.95 -11.08 -30.82
C GLY A 57 -1.04 -12.21 -31.29
N LEU A 58 -0.25 -12.80 -30.38
CA LEU A 58 0.63 -13.93 -30.69
C LEU A 58 -0.15 -15.19 -31.12
N GLN A 59 -1.32 -15.46 -30.52
CA GLN A 59 -2.18 -16.57 -30.91
C GLN A 59 -2.78 -16.38 -32.31
N LYS A 60 -3.23 -15.16 -32.64
CA LYS A 60 -3.71 -14.80 -33.99
C LYS A 60 -2.62 -15.01 -35.04
N GLN A 61 -1.40 -14.52 -34.76
CA GLN A 61 -0.24 -14.73 -35.64
C GLN A 61 0.08 -16.21 -35.84
N ASN A 62 0.10 -17.01 -34.77
CA ASN A 62 0.36 -18.46 -34.86
C ASN A 62 -0.71 -19.19 -35.67
N SER A 63 -1.98 -18.86 -35.49
CA SER A 63 -3.07 -19.42 -36.30
C SER A 63 -2.89 -19.11 -37.78
N ALA A 64 -2.56 -17.86 -38.12
CA ALA A 64 -2.31 -17.43 -39.49
C ALA A 64 -1.08 -18.11 -40.11
N ILE A 65 0.03 -18.19 -39.37
CA ILE A 65 1.26 -18.87 -39.82
C ILE A 65 1.01 -20.34 -40.09
N LEU A 66 0.34 -21.06 -39.18
CA LEU A 66 0.04 -22.48 -39.37
C LEU A 66 -0.88 -22.70 -40.58
N ARG A 67 -1.83 -21.80 -40.84
CA ARG A 67 -2.63 -21.85 -42.07
C ARG A 67 -1.78 -21.61 -43.31
N MET A 68 -0.94 -20.58 -43.32
CA MET A 68 -0.03 -20.27 -44.44
C MET A 68 0.87 -21.46 -44.78
N VAL A 69 1.42 -22.11 -43.76
CA VAL A 69 2.22 -23.33 -43.88
C VAL A 69 1.38 -24.50 -44.44
N ALA A 70 0.17 -24.72 -43.90
CA ALA A 70 -0.70 -25.81 -44.33
C ALA A 70 -1.25 -25.64 -45.76
N THR A 71 -1.46 -24.39 -46.20
CA THR A 71 -1.96 -24.08 -47.54
C THR A 71 -0.86 -23.84 -48.56
N GLU A 72 0.42 -23.84 -48.15
CA GLU A 72 1.59 -23.47 -48.98
C GLU A 72 1.49 -22.05 -49.59
N HIS A 73 0.70 -21.16 -48.96
CA HIS A 73 0.54 -19.78 -49.38
C HIS A 73 1.26 -18.89 -48.36
N ILE A 74 2.32 -18.21 -48.80
CA ILE A 74 3.21 -17.40 -47.94
C ILE A 74 2.66 -15.96 -47.76
N GLN A 75 1.46 -15.68 -48.28
CA GLN A 75 0.88 -14.33 -48.23
C GLN A 75 0.25 -14.07 -46.85
N PRO A 76 0.69 -13.05 -46.10
CA PRO A 76 0.07 -12.69 -44.83
C PRO A 76 -1.40 -12.31 -45.04
N ASP A 77 -2.29 -12.93 -44.26
CA ASP A 77 -3.71 -12.61 -44.27
C ASP A 77 -4.05 -11.45 -43.31
N SER A 78 -5.32 -11.03 -43.30
CA SER A 78 -5.78 -9.96 -42.41
C SER A 78 -5.60 -10.29 -40.93
N GLU A 79 -5.69 -11.57 -40.56
CA GLU A 79 -5.59 -12.01 -39.16
C GLU A 79 -4.14 -11.97 -38.66
N TYR A 80 -3.16 -12.29 -39.53
CA TYR A 80 -1.75 -12.09 -39.24
C TYR A 80 -1.43 -10.61 -38.97
N ASN A 81 -1.92 -9.72 -39.83
CA ASN A 81 -1.66 -8.28 -39.71
C ASN A 81 -2.34 -7.69 -38.46
N GLU A 82 -3.57 -8.12 -38.16
CA GLU A 82 -4.30 -7.74 -36.95
C GLU A 82 -3.56 -8.23 -35.69
N GLY A 83 -3.16 -9.51 -35.65
CA GLY A 83 -2.42 -10.08 -34.53
C GLY A 83 -1.04 -9.44 -34.33
N THR A 84 -0.39 -9.00 -35.40
CA THR A 84 0.88 -8.25 -35.33
C THR A 84 0.65 -6.86 -34.74
N SER A 85 -0.35 -6.13 -35.25
CA SER A 85 -0.67 -4.79 -34.72
C SER A 85 -1.11 -4.83 -33.26
N GLU A 86 -1.92 -5.81 -32.86
CA GLU A 86 -2.39 -5.96 -31.48
C GLU A 86 -1.22 -6.25 -30.53
N PHE A 87 -0.32 -7.14 -30.93
CA PHE A 87 0.90 -7.43 -30.17
C PHE A 87 1.78 -6.18 -30.06
N ASP A 88 2.07 -5.51 -31.17
CA ASP A 88 3.01 -4.38 -31.23
C ASP A 88 2.50 -3.19 -30.41
N ASN A 89 1.19 -2.91 -30.47
CA ASN A 89 0.58 -1.84 -29.68
C ASN A 89 0.68 -2.14 -28.18
N ALA A 90 0.30 -3.36 -27.76
CA ALA A 90 0.38 -3.76 -26.36
C ALA A 90 1.82 -3.80 -25.84
N TYR A 91 2.75 -4.28 -26.67
CA TYR A 91 4.17 -4.31 -26.34
C TYR A 91 4.78 -2.91 -26.20
N SER A 92 4.45 -1.98 -27.11
CA SER A 92 4.90 -0.59 -27.04
C SER A 92 4.36 0.12 -25.79
N GLU A 93 3.09 -0.07 -25.47
CA GLU A 93 2.48 0.53 -24.28
C GLU A 93 3.08 -0.07 -22.99
N ALA A 94 3.39 -1.37 -22.96
CA ALA A 94 4.09 -1.99 -21.84
C ALA A 94 5.50 -1.44 -21.62
N MET A 95 6.21 -1.11 -22.71
CA MET A 95 7.52 -0.44 -22.63
C MET A 95 7.45 0.99 -22.09
N GLU A 96 6.36 1.71 -22.35
CA GLU A 96 6.16 3.09 -21.86
C GLU A 96 5.77 3.12 -20.38
N VAL A 97 4.97 2.14 -19.93
CA VAL A 97 4.46 2.07 -18.55
C VAL A 97 5.50 1.52 -17.56
N MET A 98 6.45 0.68 -18.00
CA MET A 98 7.42 0.04 -17.10
C MET A 98 8.78 0.73 -17.06
N ILE A 99 9.17 1.18 -15.86
CA ILE A 99 10.55 1.49 -15.50
C ILE A 99 11.32 0.16 -15.34
N HIS A 100 11.88 -0.35 -16.44
CA HIS A 100 12.86 -1.45 -16.54
C HIS A 100 12.69 -2.64 -15.55
N GLY A 101 11.77 -3.55 -15.87
CA GLY A 101 11.66 -4.86 -15.20
C GLY A 101 12.31 -5.97 -16.03
N THR A 102 13.09 -6.84 -15.38
CA THR A 102 13.82 -7.99 -15.99
C THR A 102 12.92 -8.95 -16.78
N ASP A 103 11.61 -9.00 -16.48
CA ASP A 103 10.66 -9.86 -17.18
C ASP A 103 10.28 -9.31 -18.57
N LEU A 104 10.23 -7.98 -18.77
CA LEU A 104 9.95 -7.38 -20.08
C LEU A 104 11.15 -7.51 -21.03
N ASP A 105 12.37 -7.54 -20.50
CA ASP A 105 13.58 -7.83 -21.27
C ASP A 105 13.55 -9.26 -21.86
N ALA A 106 12.96 -10.22 -21.13
CA ALA A 106 12.77 -11.57 -21.64
C ALA A 106 11.77 -11.61 -22.80
N VAL A 107 10.68 -10.83 -22.72
CA VAL A 107 9.72 -10.67 -23.83
C VAL A 107 10.40 -10.04 -25.04
N THR A 108 11.15 -8.95 -24.84
CA THR A 108 11.92 -8.26 -25.89
C THR A 108 12.84 -9.22 -26.66
N ASN A 109 13.58 -10.05 -25.94
CA ASN A 109 14.55 -10.95 -26.57
C ASN A 109 13.87 -12.12 -27.31
N ALA A 110 12.80 -12.67 -26.74
CA ALA A 110 12.03 -13.73 -27.37
C ALA A 110 11.28 -13.22 -28.62
N GLU A 111 10.75 -12.00 -28.57
CA GLU A 111 10.05 -11.32 -29.65
C GLU A 111 10.97 -11.11 -30.86
N LYS A 112 12.19 -10.61 -30.64
CA LYS A 112 13.19 -10.45 -31.70
C LYS A 112 13.52 -11.75 -32.42
N GLN A 113 13.71 -12.84 -31.66
CA GLN A 113 14.02 -14.16 -32.24
C GLN A 113 12.85 -14.69 -33.05
N TYR A 114 11.63 -14.60 -32.50
CA TYR A 114 10.40 -14.99 -33.17
C TYR A 114 10.21 -14.20 -34.47
N ARG A 115 10.30 -12.86 -34.43
CA ARG A 115 10.07 -12.00 -35.59
C ARG A 115 11.10 -12.25 -36.70
N SER A 116 12.37 -12.42 -36.35
CA SER A 116 13.43 -12.74 -37.31
C SER A 116 13.14 -14.01 -38.11
N ILE A 117 12.66 -15.07 -37.44
CA ILE A 117 12.31 -16.35 -38.09
C ILE A 117 11.08 -16.20 -39.00
N VAL A 118 10.06 -15.49 -38.53
CA VAL A 118 8.83 -15.25 -39.29
C VAL A 118 9.11 -14.37 -40.51
N GLU A 119 9.86 -13.28 -40.36
CA GLU A 119 10.25 -12.39 -41.47
C GLU A 119 11.11 -13.11 -42.50
N ALA A 120 12.02 -14.00 -42.09
CA ALA A 120 12.82 -14.81 -43.00
C ALA A 120 11.95 -15.77 -43.84
N TYR A 121 10.85 -16.29 -43.26
CA TYR A 121 9.90 -17.15 -43.96
C TYR A 121 8.96 -16.37 -44.89
N LEU A 122 8.50 -15.20 -44.46
CA LEU A 122 7.61 -14.33 -45.23
C LEU A 122 8.35 -13.50 -46.30
N SER A 123 9.68 -13.45 -46.24
CA SER A 123 10.50 -12.75 -47.23
C SER A 123 10.32 -13.38 -48.61
N PRO A 124 10.10 -12.57 -49.67
CA PRO A 124 10.03 -13.08 -51.02
C PRO A 124 11.33 -13.81 -51.37
N ALA A 125 11.24 -15.07 -51.80
CA ALA A 125 12.39 -15.79 -52.32
C ALA A 125 13.03 -14.97 -53.46
N PRO A 126 14.37 -14.95 -53.59
CA PRO A 126 15.03 -14.29 -54.71
C PRO A 126 14.46 -14.86 -56.01
N THR A 127 14.09 -13.96 -56.92
CA THR A 127 13.60 -14.27 -58.26
C THR A 127 14.50 -15.33 -58.89
N PRO A 128 13.96 -16.44 -59.44
CA PRO A 128 14.78 -17.46 -60.05
C PRO A 128 15.60 -16.82 -61.17
N ILE A 129 16.93 -16.93 -61.10
CA ILE A 129 17.79 -16.63 -62.24
C ILE A 129 17.38 -17.64 -63.32
N ILE A 130 16.85 -17.14 -64.43
CA ILE A 130 16.49 -17.94 -65.59
C ILE A 130 17.78 -18.57 -66.11
N ASN A 131 18.05 -19.82 -65.74
CA ASN A 131 18.95 -20.67 -66.50
C ASN A 131 18.09 -21.36 -67.54
N ASP A 132 18.28 -20.95 -68.78
CA ASP A 132 17.68 -21.54 -69.96
C ASP A 132 17.97 -23.06 -69.97
N THR A 133 17.06 -23.83 -70.57
CA THR A 133 17.05 -25.31 -70.66
C THR A 133 16.76 -26.12 -69.38
N THR A 134 15.57 -25.99 -68.81
CA THR A 134 14.56 -27.08 -68.64
C THR A 134 13.38 -26.55 -67.83
N GLY A 135 12.17 -26.72 -68.37
CA GLY A 135 10.96 -26.13 -67.82
C GLY A 135 10.54 -26.76 -66.49
N SER A 136 10.81 -26.04 -65.40
CA SER A 136 10.00 -26.04 -64.18
C SER A 136 10.40 -24.82 -63.34
N LEU A 137 9.56 -23.78 -63.35
CA LEU A 137 9.61 -22.66 -62.40
C LEU A 137 9.10 -23.15 -61.04
N GLU A 138 9.89 -23.95 -60.35
CA GLU A 138 9.68 -24.16 -58.91
C GLU A 138 10.27 -22.92 -58.23
N ALA A 139 9.42 -21.92 -57.94
CA ALA A 139 9.81 -20.86 -57.03
C ALA A 139 10.41 -21.51 -55.77
N PHE A 140 11.61 -21.10 -55.37
CA PHE A 140 12.28 -21.63 -54.18
C PHE A 140 11.34 -21.43 -52.98
N ARG A 141 10.61 -22.48 -52.60
CA ARG A 141 9.70 -22.45 -51.46
C ARG A 141 10.50 -22.78 -50.21
N PRO A 142 10.38 -22.00 -49.13
CA PRO A 142 10.95 -22.41 -47.85
C PRO A 142 10.34 -23.76 -47.46
N ASP A 143 11.18 -24.72 -47.08
CA ASP A 143 10.71 -26.02 -46.59
C ASP A 143 9.87 -25.79 -45.33
N ALA A 144 8.55 -25.96 -45.46
CA ALA A 144 7.56 -25.81 -44.41
C ALA A 144 7.94 -26.60 -43.15
N LYS A 145 8.52 -27.79 -43.30
CA LYS A 145 8.94 -28.63 -42.19
C LYS A 145 10.13 -28.01 -41.47
N ARG A 146 11.15 -27.58 -42.22
CA ARG A 146 12.32 -26.89 -41.67
C ARG A 146 11.95 -25.59 -40.98
N PHE A 147 11.04 -24.82 -41.57
CA PHE A 147 10.49 -23.62 -40.93
C PHE A 147 9.82 -23.95 -39.60
N LEU A 148 8.94 -24.96 -39.55
CA LEU A 148 8.27 -25.36 -38.32
C LEU A 148 9.24 -25.82 -37.22
N GLU A 149 10.36 -26.47 -37.58
CA GLU A 149 11.42 -26.88 -36.64
C GLU A 149 12.12 -25.68 -35.97
N GLU A 150 12.28 -24.55 -36.69
CA GLU A 150 12.87 -23.32 -36.16
C GLU A 150 11.81 -22.41 -35.48
N TYR A 151 10.59 -22.38 -36.03
CA TYR A 151 9.47 -21.55 -35.59
C TYR A 151 8.89 -21.97 -34.24
N LEU A 152 8.59 -23.27 -34.05
CA LEU A 152 7.91 -23.75 -32.85
C LEU A 152 8.68 -23.42 -31.55
N PRO A 153 10.02 -23.64 -31.47
CA PRO A 153 10.79 -23.24 -30.30
C PRO A 153 10.72 -21.73 -30.02
N ALA A 154 10.79 -20.89 -31.05
CA ALA A 154 10.72 -19.43 -30.89
C ALA A 154 9.33 -18.96 -30.45
N TYR A 155 8.27 -19.55 -31.00
CA TYR A 155 6.89 -19.32 -30.56
C TYR A 155 6.70 -19.66 -29.08
N TYR A 156 7.12 -20.86 -28.66
CA TYR A 156 7.00 -21.26 -27.25
C TYR A 156 7.88 -20.43 -26.32
N ALA A 157 9.04 -19.95 -26.78
CA ALA A 157 9.87 -19.06 -25.99
C ALA A 157 9.16 -17.72 -25.72
N LEU A 158 8.52 -17.15 -26.75
CA LEU A 158 7.75 -15.91 -26.63
C LEU A 158 6.47 -16.09 -25.81
N ASP A 159 5.70 -17.16 -26.05
CA ASP A 159 4.51 -17.52 -25.26
C ASP A 159 4.85 -17.66 -23.77
N ASN A 160 5.95 -18.35 -23.44
CA ASN A 160 6.40 -18.48 -22.05
C ASN A 160 6.90 -17.15 -21.47
N ALA A 161 7.59 -16.31 -22.25
CA ALA A 161 8.04 -15.00 -21.81
C ALA A 161 6.85 -14.09 -21.47
N VAL A 162 5.82 -14.06 -22.33
CA VAL A 162 4.59 -13.30 -22.10
C VAL A 162 3.80 -13.85 -20.91
N LYS A 163 3.70 -15.18 -20.74
CA LYS A 163 3.06 -15.81 -19.57
C LYS A 163 3.79 -15.48 -18.27
N ARG A 164 5.12 -15.48 -18.27
CA ARG A 164 5.94 -15.07 -17.12
C ARG A 164 5.75 -13.59 -16.83
N TYR A 165 5.71 -12.76 -17.87
CA TYR A 165 5.39 -11.34 -17.73
C TYR A 165 4.01 -11.15 -17.10
N MET A 166 2.97 -11.88 -17.54
CA MET A 166 1.61 -11.85 -16.97
C MET A 166 1.53 -12.36 -15.51
N ALA A 167 2.36 -13.33 -15.15
CA ALA A 167 2.42 -13.92 -13.82
C ALA A 167 3.38 -13.18 -12.86
N SER A 168 4.10 -12.17 -13.34
CA SER A 168 5.05 -11.42 -12.52
C SER A 168 4.32 -10.66 -11.40
N PRO A 169 4.91 -10.50 -10.20
CA PRO A 169 4.34 -9.66 -9.14
C PRO A 169 4.12 -8.20 -9.54
N GLN A 170 4.72 -7.77 -10.66
CA GLN A 170 4.57 -6.45 -11.25
C GLN A 170 3.31 -6.31 -12.14
N SER A 171 2.69 -7.42 -12.56
CA SER A 171 1.56 -7.47 -13.50
C SER A 171 0.35 -8.25 -12.98
N SER A 172 0.43 -8.86 -11.79
CA SER A 172 -0.65 -9.68 -11.23
C SER A 172 -1.32 -9.03 -10.01
N ILE A 173 -2.57 -8.63 -10.21
CA ILE A 173 -3.51 -8.09 -9.21
C ILE A 173 -3.82 -9.12 -8.11
N ALA A 174 -3.82 -10.41 -8.47
CA ALA A 174 -4.36 -11.51 -7.66
C ALA A 174 -3.73 -11.66 -6.27
N GLN A 175 -2.50 -11.19 -6.09
CA GLN A 175 -1.81 -11.27 -4.81
C GLN A 175 -2.08 -10.06 -3.88
N ARG A 176 -2.65 -8.97 -4.40
CA ARG A 176 -2.85 -7.71 -3.65
C ARG A 176 -4.29 -7.45 -3.23
N THR A 177 -5.31 -7.89 -3.98
CA THR A 177 -6.73 -7.79 -3.55
C THR A 177 -7.00 -8.60 -2.27
N ALA A 178 -6.37 -9.76 -2.12
CA ALA A 178 -6.48 -10.58 -0.92
C ALA A 178 -5.79 -9.98 0.33
N MET A 179 -4.86 -9.02 0.16
CA MET A 179 -4.16 -8.37 1.27
C MET A 179 -4.73 -7.01 1.66
N VAL A 180 -5.49 -6.35 0.78
CA VAL A 180 -6.10 -5.03 1.08
C VAL A 180 -7.40 -5.17 1.89
N GLU A 181 -8.16 -6.25 1.69
CA GLU A 181 -9.46 -6.41 2.37
C GLU A 181 -9.34 -6.99 3.79
N ASP A 182 -8.50 -8.01 4.00
CA ASP A 182 -8.40 -8.68 5.31
C ASP A 182 -7.47 -7.95 6.30
N ASN A 183 -6.47 -7.22 5.81
CA ASN A 183 -5.46 -6.60 6.67
C ASN A 183 -5.91 -5.25 7.27
N ALA A 184 -6.79 -4.51 6.58
CA ALA A 184 -7.35 -3.26 7.09
C ALA A 184 -8.26 -3.52 8.30
N TYR A 185 -9.17 -4.50 8.21
CA TYR A 185 -10.10 -4.82 9.30
C TYR A 185 -9.38 -5.45 10.51
N ARG A 186 -8.32 -6.24 10.27
CA ARG A 186 -7.51 -6.85 11.34
C ARG A 186 -6.52 -5.90 12.01
N THR A 187 -6.10 -4.81 11.36
CA THR A 187 -5.12 -3.84 11.89
C THR A 187 -5.76 -2.60 12.52
N ILE A 188 -6.93 -2.19 12.02
CA ILE A 188 -7.64 -1.00 12.52
C ILE A 188 -8.32 -1.30 13.87
N THR A 189 -8.91 -2.48 14.03
CA THR A 189 -9.65 -2.86 15.25
C THR A 189 -8.76 -2.86 16.53
N PRO A 190 -7.53 -3.41 16.53
CA PRO A 190 -6.63 -3.32 17.68
C PRO A 190 -6.23 -1.88 18.01
N SER A 191 -6.03 -1.05 16.98
CA SER A 191 -5.53 0.32 17.12
C SER A 191 -6.57 1.26 17.74
N ILE A 192 -7.83 1.17 17.29
CA ILE A 192 -8.95 1.95 17.85
C ILE A 192 -9.25 1.52 19.29
N LEU A 193 -9.23 0.21 19.57
CA LEU A 193 -9.45 -0.31 20.92
C LEU A 193 -8.37 0.18 21.89
N THR A 194 -7.10 0.18 21.46
CA THR A 194 -5.97 0.67 22.25
C THR A 194 -6.09 2.17 22.56
N LEU A 195 -6.50 2.98 21.57
CA LEU A 195 -6.76 4.40 21.78
C LEU A 195 -7.87 4.65 22.81
N LEU A 196 -8.98 3.90 22.71
CA LEU A 196 -10.10 4.04 23.63
C LEU A 196 -9.66 3.73 25.07
N VAL A 197 -8.92 2.64 25.26
CA VAL A 197 -8.36 2.27 26.57
C VAL A 197 -7.40 3.36 27.09
N ALA A 198 -6.52 3.90 26.24
CA ALA A 198 -5.60 4.96 26.63
C ALA A 198 -6.34 6.22 27.11
N VAL A 199 -7.38 6.66 26.38
CA VAL A 199 -8.21 7.81 26.79
C VAL A 199 -8.94 7.53 28.11
N LEU A 200 -9.48 6.32 28.29
CA LEU A 200 -10.12 5.90 29.54
C LEU A 200 -9.18 5.98 30.74
N VAL A 201 -7.95 5.49 30.59
CA VAL A 201 -6.92 5.54 31.65
C VAL A 201 -6.57 6.99 32.00
N VAL A 202 -6.41 7.87 31.01
CA VAL A 202 -6.11 9.30 31.23
C VAL A 202 -7.25 9.98 31.98
N LEU A 203 -8.51 9.71 31.62
CA LEU A 203 -9.68 10.25 32.31
C LEU A 203 -9.81 9.71 33.74
N MET A 204 -9.57 8.41 33.94
CA MET A 204 -9.58 7.80 35.26
C MET A 204 -8.50 8.44 36.16
N PHE A 205 -7.30 8.66 35.62
CA PHE A 205 -6.21 9.31 36.35
C PHE A 205 -6.52 10.79 36.64
N HIS A 206 -7.16 11.50 35.70
CA HIS A 206 -7.66 12.86 35.95
C HIS A 206 -8.63 12.89 37.14
N PHE A 207 -9.59 11.97 37.17
CA PHE A 207 -10.56 11.85 38.27
C PHE A 207 -9.86 11.55 39.60
N PHE A 208 -8.89 10.65 39.60
CA PHE A 208 -8.10 10.31 40.78
C PHE A 208 -7.37 11.53 41.34
N ILE A 209 -6.67 12.30 40.49
CA ILE A 209 -5.96 13.52 40.91
C ILE A 209 -6.94 14.59 41.41
N ASP A 210 -8.07 14.82 40.73
CA ASP A 210 -9.07 15.82 41.16
C ASP A 210 -9.68 15.45 42.52
N PHE A 211 -10.04 14.17 42.71
CA PHE A 211 -10.72 13.71 43.91
C PHE A 211 -9.79 13.60 45.12
N PHE A 212 -8.64 12.95 44.99
CA PHE A 212 -7.77 12.63 46.13
C PHE A 212 -6.75 13.72 46.46
N TYR A 213 -6.39 14.60 45.52
CA TYR A 213 -5.36 15.61 45.75
C TYR A 213 -5.91 17.03 45.66
N ILE A 214 -6.54 17.40 44.54
CA ILE A 214 -6.95 18.79 44.31
C ILE A 214 -8.05 19.23 45.28
N LYS A 215 -9.14 18.45 45.39
CA LYS A 215 -10.28 18.79 46.26
C LYS A 215 -9.86 18.93 47.73
N PRO A 216 -9.11 18.00 48.35
CA PRO A 216 -8.64 18.15 49.72
C PRO A 216 -7.77 19.40 49.94
N ILE A 217 -6.82 19.68 49.04
CA ILE A 217 -5.97 20.88 49.12
C ILE A 217 -6.82 22.15 49.07
N LEU A 218 -7.79 22.21 48.17
CA LEU A 218 -8.71 23.35 48.07
C LEU A 218 -9.58 23.52 49.33
N ARG A 219 -10.03 22.42 49.95
CA ARG A 219 -10.78 22.47 51.22
C ARG A 219 -9.93 23.00 52.36
N ILE A 220 -8.67 22.56 52.47
CA ILE A 220 -7.71 23.07 53.47
C ILE A 220 -7.51 24.57 53.26
N ASN A 221 -7.18 24.99 52.04
CA ASN A 221 -6.93 26.40 51.73
C ASN A 221 -8.14 27.27 52.08
N LYS A 222 -9.34 26.86 51.65
CA LYS A 222 -10.58 27.60 51.95
C LYS A 222 -10.89 27.66 53.45
N SER A 223 -10.63 26.58 54.18
CA SER A 223 -10.84 26.55 55.64
C SER A 223 -9.84 27.44 56.37
N LEU A 224 -8.61 27.51 55.88
CA LEU A 224 -7.58 28.41 56.42
C LEU A 224 -7.93 29.88 56.13
N ASP A 225 -8.36 30.20 54.91
CA ASP A 225 -8.83 31.53 54.54
C ASP A 225 -9.98 31.99 55.45
N HIS A 226 -10.95 31.11 55.74
CA HIS A 226 -12.04 31.41 56.66
C HIS A 226 -11.55 31.62 58.11
N TYR A 227 -10.59 30.81 58.59
CA TYR A 227 -9.99 30.99 59.92
C TYR A 227 -9.29 32.34 60.04
N LEU A 228 -8.53 32.75 59.02
CA LEU A 228 -7.80 34.02 59.00
C LEU A 228 -8.74 35.23 58.88
N ALA A 229 -9.75 35.16 58.02
CA ALA A 229 -10.63 36.30 57.75
C ALA A 229 -11.75 36.47 58.79
N THR A 230 -12.32 35.36 59.29
CA THR A 230 -13.56 35.38 60.09
C THR A 230 -13.45 34.67 61.43
N ARG A 231 -12.25 34.18 61.81
CA ARG A 231 -11.98 33.44 63.06
C ARG A 231 -12.79 32.14 63.22
N VAL A 232 -13.43 31.65 62.14
CA VAL A 232 -14.13 30.36 62.12
C VAL A 232 -13.14 29.22 62.35
N PRO A 233 -13.41 28.24 63.24
CA PRO A 233 -12.48 27.18 63.55
C PRO A 233 -12.05 26.39 62.30
N PHE A 234 -10.73 26.20 62.15
CA PHE A 234 -10.15 25.40 61.08
C PHE A 234 -10.47 23.92 61.31
N ASN A 235 -11.36 23.36 60.50
CA ASN A 235 -11.66 21.92 60.51
C ASN A 235 -12.04 21.42 59.11
N PRO A 236 -11.09 21.39 58.16
CA PRO A 236 -11.33 20.81 56.85
C PRO A 236 -11.55 19.29 56.98
N ASN A 237 -12.61 18.77 56.36
CA ASN A 237 -12.82 17.34 56.23
C ASN A 237 -11.90 16.76 55.14
N VAL A 238 -10.81 16.13 55.58
CA VAL A 238 -9.80 15.46 54.77
C VAL A 238 -9.86 13.98 55.14
N GLU A 239 -10.14 13.13 54.16
CA GLU A 239 -10.24 11.68 54.35
C GLU A 239 -8.92 11.01 53.96
N GLY A 240 -8.53 10.00 54.74
CA GLY A 240 -7.34 9.17 54.50
C GLY A 240 -6.17 9.45 55.45
N ASN A 241 -5.15 8.59 55.41
CA ASN A 241 -3.93 8.70 56.22
C ASN A 241 -2.71 8.94 55.30
N ASN A 242 -2.72 10.06 54.60
CA ASN A 242 -1.70 10.46 53.64
C ASN A 242 -1.05 11.81 54.02
N GLU A 243 -0.16 12.32 53.17
CA GLU A 243 0.57 13.57 53.38
C GLU A 243 -0.36 14.78 53.51
N ILE A 244 -1.54 14.75 52.88
CA ILE A 244 -2.53 15.85 52.98
C ILE A 244 -3.16 15.88 54.37
N SER A 245 -3.43 14.72 54.97
CA SER A 245 -3.89 14.63 56.36
C SER A 245 -2.81 15.08 57.34
N LYS A 246 -1.54 14.69 57.12
CA LYS A 246 -0.40 15.20 57.93
C LYS A 246 -0.25 16.71 57.82
N LEU A 247 -0.50 17.28 56.63
CA LEU A 247 -0.49 18.73 56.42
C LEU A 247 -1.60 19.42 57.23
N LYS A 248 -2.82 18.88 57.21
CA LYS A 248 -3.92 19.36 58.06
C LYS A 248 -3.51 19.35 59.54
N GLU A 249 -3.03 18.23 60.05
CA GLU A 249 -2.62 18.09 61.46
C GLU A 249 -1.50 19.06 61.84
N SER A 250 -0.55 19.29 60.94
CA SER A 250 0.54 20.24 61.17
C SER A 250 0.03 21.68 61.26
N ILE A 251 -0.97 22.05 60.44
CA ILE A 251 -1.63 23.36 60.52
C ILE A 251 -2.41 23.51 61.83
N GLU A 252 -3.14 22.46 62.24
CA GLU A 252 -3.88 22.46 63.51
C GLU A 252 -2.94 22.68 64.72
N LYS A 253 -1.82 21.96 64.78
CA LYS A 253 -0.80 22.14 65.83
C LYS A 253 -0.23 23.56 65.85
N LEU A 254 0.03 24.16 64.69
CA LEU A 254 0.50 25.55 64.61
C LEU A 254 -0.54 26.54 65.14
N ILE A 255 -1.82 26.33 64.81
CA ILE A 255 -2.92 27.16 65.32
C ILE A 255 -3.04 27.05 66.84
N GLU A 256 -2.91 25.84 67.41
CA GLU A 256 -2.95 25.62 68.85
C GLU A 256 -1.76 26.28 69.57
N LEU A 257 -0.55 26.11 69.06
CA LEU A 257 0.65 26.76 69.60
C LEU A 257 0.50 28.28 69.61
N GLN A 258 -0.01 28.87 68.52
CA GLN A 258 -0.25 30.31 68.43
C GLN A 258 -1.33 30.79 69.40
N LYS A 259 -2.39 30.00 69.62
CA LYS A 259 -3.39 30.32 70.66
C LYS A 259 -2.77 30.27 72.05
N SER A 260 -1.98 29.25 72.37
CA SER A 260 -1.33 29.11 73.69
C SER A 260 -0.34 30.24 73.99
N LYS A 261 0.35 30.76 72.96
CA LYS A 261 1.32 31.85 73.10
C LYS A 261 0.66 33.23 73.29
N ASN A 262 -0.59 33.37 72.82
CA ASN A 262 -1.36 34.61 72.90
C ASN A 262 -2.42 34.59 74.03
N ALA A 263 -2.45 33.51 74.84
CA ALA A 263 -3.25 33.37 76.06
C ALA A 263 -2.40 33.72 77.28
#